data_AF-A0A923HQ08-F1
#
_entry.id   AF-A0A923HQ08-F1
#
_cell.length_a   1.000
_cell.length_b   1.000
_cell.length_c   1.000
_cell.angle_alpha   90.00
_cell.angle_beta   90.00
_cell.angle_gamma   90.00
#
_symmetry.space_group_name_H-M   'P 1'
#
loop_
_entity.id
_entity.type
_entity.pdbx_description
1 polymer ?
#
loop_
_entity_poly.entity_id
_entity_poly.type
_entity_poly.pdbx_seq_one_letter_code
_entity_poly.pdbx_strand_id
1 'polypeptide(L)'
;MAAFKLSIRSNTDGSFAPAWFDNDTRLWDDPRLRSPLSLIEQWTMPNLKLHIADQPATPILFNPNALAFSASLKNKMTEFPEIEWLPINIQGHGTYFIFHVTTAIELPDGSNAVVGLPPGGNLAVLHSFPSNFCSPLGFFRVWHPVGSAGRKVGRCTSGVFLGTAAKASLEVFANEFLEARSA
;
A
#
# COMPACT_ATOMS: atom_id res chain seq x y z
N MET A 1 -16.20 -5.90 -13.32
CA MET A 1 -14.93 -5.16 -13.31
C MET A 1 -13.99 -5.85 -12.33
N ALA A 2 -12.90 -6.43 -12.80
CA ALA A 2 -12.00 -7.19 -11.93
C ALA A 2 -11.31 -6.31 -10.87
N ALA A 3 -10.86 -6.93 -9.78
CA ALA A 3 -9.98 -6.33 -8.79
C ALA A 3 -8.55 -6.85 -8.99
N PHE A 4 -7.58 -5.98 -8.71
CA PHE A 4 -6.16 -6.27 -8.91
C PHE A 4 -5.37 -5.95 -7.65
N LYS A 5 -4.27 -6.66 -7.42
CA LYS A 5 -3.35 -6.45 -6.31
C LYS A 5 -2.24 -5.52 -6.76
N LEU A 6 -2.06 -4.43 -6.03
CA LEU A 6 -0.94 -3.52 -6.23
C LEU A 6 0.38 -4.22 -5.87
N SER A 7 1.34 -4.20 -6.78
CA SER A 7 2.66 -4.79 -6.62
C SER A 7 3.73 -3.83 -7.11
N ILE A 8 4.95 -3.96 -6.58
CA ILE A 8 6.12 -3.21 -7.07
C ILE A 8 6.74 -3.97 -8.22
N ARG A 9 7.11 -3.26 -9.27
CA ARG A 9 7.96 -3.80 -10.33
C ARG A 9 9.41 -3.78 -9.87
N SER A 10 10.13 -4.86 -10.19
CA SER A 10 11.58 -4.77 -10.21
C SER A 10 12.02 -3.83 -11.34
N ASN A 11 13.02 -3.01 -11.09
CA ASN A 11 13.78 -2.26 -12.08
C ASN A 11 14.35 -3.22 -13.15
N THR A 12 14.77 -2.66 -14.28
CA THR A 12 15.30 -3.42 -15.43
C THR A 12 16.57 -4.22 -15.10
N ASP A 13 17.35 -3.80 -14.10
CA ASP A 13 18.52 -4.50 -13.57
C ASP A 13 18.18 -5.57 -12.50
N GLY A 14 16.89 -5.80 -12.26
CA GLY A 14 16.39 -6.74 -11.25
C GLY A 14 16.40 -6.17 -9.82
N SER A 15 16.88 -4.94 -9.62
CA SER A 15 16.76 -4.25 -8.33
C SER A 15 15.31 -3.81 -8.08
N PHE A 16 14.98 -3.42 -6.86
CA PHE A 16 13.67 -2.85 -6.54
C PHE A 16 13.82 -1.34 -6.30
N ALA A 17 12.70 -0.61 -6.29
CA ALA A 17 12.67 0.76 -5.79
C ALA A 17 13.48 0.87 -4.47
N PRO A 18 14.35 1.87 -4.30
CA PRO A 18 15.20 1.99 -3.13
C PRO A 18 14.39 1.94 -1.85
N ALA A 19 14.89 1.16 -0.90
CA ALA A 19 14.26 1.04 0.40
C ALA A 19 14.58 2.25 1.29
N TRP A 20 13.66 2.64 2.16
CA TRP A 20 13.91 3.65 3.20
C TRP A 20 13.71 3.08 4.61
N PHE A 21 14.31 3.77 5.59
CA PHE A 21 14.18 3.49 7.01
C PHE A 21 14.22 4.79 7.83
N ASP A 22 13.74 4.76 9.06
CA ASP A 22 13.83 5.90 9.98
C ASP A 22 15.15 5.86 10.77
N ASN A 23 15.43 6.94 11.50
CA ASN A 23 16.69 7.04 12.24
C ASN A 23 16.70 6.31 13.59
N ASP A 24 15.55 6.11 14.25
CA ASP A 24 15.48 5.71 15.67
C ASP A 24 14.11 5.13 16.11
N THR A 25 13.14 4.98 15.21
CA THR A 25 11.79 4.48 15.55
C THR A 25 11.45 3.32 14.63
N ARG A 26 10.21 2.87 14.53
CA ARG A 26 9.82 2.01 13.42
C ARG A 26 8.50 2.50 12.90
N LEU A 27 8.53 3.59 12.14
CA LEU A 27 7.34 4.17 11.51
C LEU A 27 6.49 3.10 10.80
N TRP A 28 7.13 2.11 10.17
CA TRP A 28 6.48 1.01 9.46
C TRP A 28 5.94 -0.11 10.35
N ASP A 29 6.34 -0.15 11.61
CA ASP A 29 5.72 -1.01 12.63
C ASP A 29 4.53 -0.32 13.29
N ASP A 30 4.24 0.94 12.95
CA ASP A 30 3.06 1.66 13.42
C ASP A 30 1.78 0.96 12.90
N PRO A 31 0.96 0.37 13.80
CA PRO A 31 -0.25 -0.32 13.40
C PRO A 31 -1.27 0.63 12.73
N ARG A 32 -1.17 1.94 12.95
CA ARG A 32 -2.06 2.94 12.34
C ARG A 32 -1.94 2.95 10.81
N LEU A 33 -0.74 2.76 10.25
CA LEU A 33 -0.53 2.67 8.80
C LEU A 33 -1.16 1.43 8.14
N ARG A 34 -1.58 0.46 8.95
CA ARG A 34 -2.28 -0.75 8.49
C ARG A 34 -3.81 -0.61 8.58
N SER A 35 -4.27 0.43 9.25
CA SER A 35 -5.68 0.78 9.40
C SER A 35 -6.13 1.68 8.26
N PRO A 36 -7.37 1.57 7.77
CA PRO A 36 -7.95 2.54 6.83
C PRO A 36 -8.36 3.86 7.49
N LEU A 37 -8.13 4.03 8.80
CA LEU A 37 -8.40 5.30 9.46
C LEU A 37 -7.50 6.40 8.88
N SER A 38 -8.10 7.55 8.59
CA SER A 38 -7.38 8.77 8.23
C SER A 38 -6.42 9.16 9.35
N LEU A 39 -5.19 9.53 8.97
CA LEU A 39 -4.12 9.93 9.86
C LEU A 39 -3.69 11.38 9.63
N ILE A 40 -4.14 12.04 8.55
CA ILE A 40 -3.57 13.34 8.12
C ILE A 40 -3.62 14.42 9.20
N GLU A 41 -4.68 14.45 10.01
CA GLU A 41 -4.84 15.46 11.08
C GLU A 41 -3.86 15.26 12.24
N GLN A 42 -3.42 14.03 12.47
CA GLN A 42 -2.54 13.64 13.58
C GLN A 42 -1.12 13.32 13.09
N TRP A 43 -0.87 13.47 11.79
CA TRP A 43 0.37 13.06 11.16
C TRP A 43 1.45 14.11 11.37
N THR A 44 2.50 13.72 12.07
CA THR A 44 3.73 14.52 12.17
C THR A 44 4.72 14.03 11.14
N MET A 45 5.16 14.90 10.23
CA MET A 45 6.09 14.54 9.14
C MET A 45 7.41 13.97 9.70
N PRO A 46 7.67 12.66 9.57
CA PRO A 46 8.88 12.05 10.08
C PRO A 46 10.08 12.32 9.15
N ASN A 47 11.28 12.25 9.70
CA ASN A 47 12.53 12.39 8.95
C ASN A 47 13.24 11.02 8.82
N LEU A 48 13.46 10.58 7.59
CA LEU A 48 13.87 9.22 7.20
C LEU A 48 15.14 9.25 6.34
N LYS A 49 15.81 8.11 6.18
CA LYS A 49 16.97 7.92 5.30
C LYS A 49 16.74 6.78 4.30
N LEU A 50 17.45 6.80 3.19
CA LEU A 50 17.51 5.64 2.29
C LEU A 50 18.38 4.55 2.91
N HIS A 51 17.93 3.29 2.81
CA HIS A 51 18.60 2.09 3.34
C HIS A 51 20.04 1.97 2.87
N ILE A 52 20.28 2.29 1.62
CA ILE A 52 21.61 2.37 1.04
C ILE A 52 21.89 3.85 0.81
N ALA A 53 22.84 4.39 1.58
CA ALA A 53 23.35 5.74 1.35
C ALA A 53 23.87 5.86 -0.09
N ASP A 54 23.66 7.03 -0.71
CA ASP A 54 24.11 7.37 -2.07
C ASP A 54 23.35 6.70 -3.23
N GLN A 55 22.28 5.94 -2.98
CA GLN A 55 21.37 5.58 -4.07
C GLN A 55 20.53 6.78 -4.51
N PRO A 56 20.34 7.00 -5.83
CA PRO A 56 19.41 8.01 -6.30
C PRO A 56 17.99 7.60 -5.88
N ALA A 57 17.28 8.52 -5.23
CA ALA A 57 15.87 8.30 -4.92
C ALA A 57 15.06 8.21 -6.22
N THR A 58 14.28 7.14 -6.37
CA THR A 58 13.33 7.00 -7.48
C THR A 58 12.02 7.74 -7.16
N PRO A 59 11.20 8.05 -8.17
CA PRO A 59 9.88 8.67 -7.98
C PRO A 59 8.95 7.92 -7.02
N ILE A 60 9.09 6.61 -6.90
CA ILE A 60 8.44 5.77 -5.90
C ILE A 60 9.52 5.06 -5.14
N LEU A 61 9.51 5.18 -3.82
CA LEU A 61 10.39 4.42 -2.97
C LEU A 61 9.59 3.22 -2.39
N PHE A 62 10.25 2.29 -1.68
CA PHE A 62 9.54 1.20 -0.97
C PHE A 62 9.95 0.95 0.49
N ASN A 63 9.01 0.50 1.32
CA ASN A 63 9.25 -0.24 2.55
C ASN A 63 8.25 -1.42 2.62
N PRO A 64 8.60 -2.58 3.21
CA PRO A 64 7.70 -3.74 3.27
C PRO A 64 6.25 -3.46 3.70
N ASN A 65 6.01 -2.42 4.49
CA ASN A 65 4.68 -2.05 4.97
C ASN A 65 4.04 -0.83 4.29
N ALA A 66 4.76 -0.10 3.42
CA ALA A 66 4.28 1.16 2.83
C ALA A 66 4.96 1.51 1.50
N LEU A 67 4.25 2.27 0.67
CA LEU A 67 4.78 2.90 -0.54
C LEU A 67 4.87 4.41 -0.32
N ALA A 68 5.90 5.06 -0.87
CA ALA A 68 6.05 6.51 -0.79
C ALA A 68 6.32 7.09 -2.17
N PHE A 69 5.60 8.15 -2.51
CA PHE A 69 5.58 8.76 -3.82
C PHE A 69 6.20 10.16 -3.75
N SER A 70 6.87 10.55 -4.83
CA SER A 70 7.29 11.93 -5.03
C SER A 70 6.07 12.85 -5.21
N ALA A 71 6.27 14.15 -5.03
CA ALA A 71 5.22 15.15 -5.24
C ALA A 71 4.63 15.10 -6.66
N SER A 72 5.45 14.84 -7.68
CA SER A 72 5.02 14.81 -9.08
C SER A 72 4.09 13.63 -9.38
N LEU A 73 4.36 12.44 -8.80
CA LEU A 73 3.48 11.29 -8.96
C LEU A 73 2.24 11.38 -8.10
N LYS A 74 2.36 11.88 -6.85
CA LYS A 74 1.21 12.20 -6.00
C LYS A 74 0.19 13.05 -6.77
N ASN A 75 0.63 14.15 -7.38
CA ASN A 75 -0.25 15.09 -8.08
C ASN A 75 -0.98 14.48 -9.28
N LYS A 76 -0.45 13.39 -9.87
CA LYS A 76 -1.12 12.65 -10.95
C LYS A 76 -2.18 11.67 -10.42
N MET A 77 -2.15 11.35 -9.14
CA MET A 77 -3.03 10.37 -8.48
C MET A 77 -4.00 11.01 -7.47
N THR A 78 -4.12 12.34 -7.44
CA THR A 78 -5.02 13.05 -6.52
C THR A 78 -6.51 12.85 -6.84
N GLU A 79 -6.83 12.28 -8.00
CA GLU A 79 -8.22 11.99 -8.40
C GLU A 79 -8.89 10.89 -7.54
N PHE A 80 -8.10 10.09 -6.81
CA PHE A 80 -8.59 8.99 -6.00
C PHE A 80 -8.83 9.44 -4.55
N PRO A 81 -10.09 9.62 -4.11
CA PRO A 81 -10.40 10.05 -2.75
C PRO A 81 -10.07 8.99 -1.69
N GLU A 82 -9.85 7.73 -2.09
CA GLU A 82 -9.48 6.64 -1.19
C GLU A 82 -8.01 6.67 -0.78
N ILE A 83 -7.22 7.61 -1.30
CA ILE A 83 -5.81 7.78 -0.94
C ILE A 83 -5.64 9.06 -0.13
N GLU A 84 -5.11 8.87 1.06
CA GLU A 84 -4.52 9.93 1.88
C GLU A 84 -3.00 9.94 1.68
N TRP A 85 -2.42 11.14 1.58
CA TRP A 85 -1.01 11.35 1.28
C TRP A 85 -0.28 11.91 2.49
N LEU A 86 0.40 11.04 3.24
CA LEU A 86 1.05 11.41 4.49
C LEU A 86 2.50 11.87 4.24
N PRO A 87 2.86 13.13 4.49
CA PRO A 87 4.18 13.66 4.15
C PRO A 87 5.28 13.02 4.99
N ILE A 88 6.41 12.68 4.35
CA ILE A 88 7.64 12.21 4.99
C ILE A 88 8.82 12.98 4.40
N ASN A 89 9.83 13.27 5.20
CA ASN A 89 11.07 13.86 4.71
C ASN A 89 12.13 12.77 4.54
N ILE A 90 12.72 12.65 3.35
CA ILE A 90 13.86 11.78 3.08
C ILE A 90 15.13 12.64 3.09
N GLN A 91 16.04 12.37 4.02
CA GLN A 91 17.30 13.11 4.15
C GLN A 91 18.09 13.08 2.84
N GLY A 92 18.52 14.26 2.38
CA GLY A 92 19.22 14.42 1.11
C GLY A 92 18.34 14.41 -0.14
N HIS A 93 17.05 14.04 -0.03
CA HIS A 93 16.16 13.87 -1.19
C HIS A 93 14.84 14.67 -1.11
N GLY A 94 14.51 15.25 0.05
CA GLY A 94 13.35 16.12 0.23
C GLY A 94 12.07 15.36 0.58
N THR A 95 10.91 15.96 0.29
CA THR A 95 9.60 15.45 0.74
C THR A 95 9.02 14.40 -0.20
N TYR A 96 8.62 13.28 0.39
CA TYR A 96 7.82 12.21 -0.23
C TYR A 96 6.49 12.08 0.51
N PHE A 97 5.59 11.26 -0.02
CA PHE A 97 4.26 11.07 0.55
C PHE A 97 3.92 9.59 0.63
N ILE A 98 3.67 9.08 1.83
CA ILE A 98 3.16 7.72 2.01
C ILE A 98 1.79 7.63 1.34
N PHE A 99 1.64 6.59 0.53
CA PHE A 99 0.40 6.15 -0.08
C PHE A 99 -0.44 5.42 0.98
N HIS A 100 -1.38 6.12 1.61
CA HIS A 100 -2.23 5.57 2.67
C HIS A 100 -3.66 5.37 2.17
N VAL A 101 -4.09 4.12 2.05
CA VAL A 101 -5.46 3.81 1.59
C VAL A 101 -6.42 3.86 2.77
N THR A 102 -7.39 4.79 2.71
CA THR A 102 -8.36 5.08 3.77
C THR A 102 -9.69 4.33 3.61
N THR A 103 -9.81 3.52 2.58
CA THR A 103 -11.01 2.70 2.34
C THR A 103 -10.70 1.23 2.51
N ALA A 104 -11.59 0.52 3.19
CA ALA A 104 -11.54 -0.93 3.30
C ALA A 104 -12.93 -1.54 3.03
N ILE A 105 -12.93 -2.75 2.48
CA ILE A 105 -14.13 -3.57 2.33
C ILE A 105 -13.94 -4.89 3.07
N GLU A 106 -15.03 -5.51 3.47
CA GLU A 106 -15.01 -6.88 3.96
C GLU A 106 -14.64 -7.85 2.82
N LEU A 107 -13.97 -8.96 3.16
CA LEU A 107 -13.64 -10.03 2.23
C LEU A 107 -14.91 -10.50 1.50
N PRO A 108 -14.98 -10.38 0.16
CA PRO A 108 -16.14 -10.84 -0.58
C PRO A 108 -16.37 -12.34 -0.42
N ASP A 109 -17.64 -12.74 -0.32
CA ASP A 109 -18.03 -14.15 -0.29
C ASP A 109 -17.51 -14.89 -1.53
N GLY A 110 -16.93 -16.07 -1.32
CA GLY A 110 -16.33 -16.87 -2.41
C GLY A 110 -14.91 -16.44 -2.81
N SER A 111 -14.31 -15.46 -2.13
CA SER A 111 -12.87 -15.19 -2.24
C SER A 111 -12.03 -16.38 -1.73
N ASN A 112 -10.91 -16.65 -2.41
CA ASN A 112 -9.91 -17.59 -1.95
C ASN A 112 -8.83 -16.84 -1.16
N ALA A 113 -8.92 -16.89 0.17
CA ALA A 113 -7.91 -16.32 1.06
C ALA A 113 -7.36 -17.42 1.98
N VAL A 114 -6.03 -17.49 2.07
CA VAL A 114 -5.36 -18.39 3.00
C VAL A 114 -4.91 -17.58 4.21
N VAL A 115 -5.30 -18.03 5.40
CA VAL A 115 -4.76 -17.50 6.65
C VAL A 115 -3.33 -18.03 6.78
N GLY A 116 -2.35 -17.16 6.56
CA GLY A 116 -0.97 -17.48 6.89
C GLY A 116 -0.79 -17.44 8.40
N LEU A 117 0.03 -18.36 8.92
CA LEU A 117 0.70 -18.19 10.21
C LEU A 117 2.15 -17.74 9.96
N PRO A 118 2.43 -16.51 9.47
CA PRO A 118 3.80 -16.04 9.47
C PRO A 118 4.24 -15.70 10.90
N PRO A 119 5.55 -15.70 11.21
CA PRO A 119 6.03 -15.10 12.44
C PRO A 119 5.67 -13.61 12.39
N GLY A 120 4.69 -13.18 13.19
CA GLY A 120 4.18 -11.80 13.17
C GLY A 120 2.66 -11.65 13.23
N GLY A 121 1.89 -12.72 13.03
CA GLY A 121 0.46 -12.77 13.35
C GLY A 121 -0.49 -11.95 12.43
N ASN A 122 -1.74 -12.40 12.36
CA ASN A 122 -2.92 -11.65 11.87
C ASN A 122 -2.94 -11.16 10.41
N LEU A 123 -2.28 -11.85 9.47
CA LEU A 123 -2.37 -11.54 8.03
C LEU A 123 -3.02 -12.69 7.25
N ALA A 124 -3.96 -12.35 6.37
CA ALA A 124 -4.49 -13.26 5.35
C ALA A 124 -3.86 -12.94 3.99
N VAL A 125 -3.55 -13.97 3.22
CA VAL A 125 -3.10 -13.83 1.83
C VAL A 125 -4.29 -14.10 0.93
N LEU A 126 -4.77 -13.07 0.24
CA LEU A 126 -5.80 -13.21 -0.80
C LEU A 126 -5.14 -13.73 -2.09
N HIS A 127 -5.65 -14.84 -2.60
CA HIS A 127 -5.20 -15.47 -3.85
C HIS A 127 -6.11 -15.15 -5.04
N SER A 128 -7.43 -15.10 -4.81
CA SER A 128 -8.40 -14.75 -5.84
C SER A 128 -9.64 -14.08 -5.26
N PHE A 129 -10.16 -13.05 -5.93
CA PHE A 129 -11.57 -12.64 -5.81
C PHE A 129 -12.51 -13.62 -6.53
N PRO A 130 -13.81 -13.71 -6.18
CA PRO A 130 -14.75 -14.48 -6.98
C PRO A 130 -14.89 -13.82 -8.36
N SER A 131 -15.14 -14.63 -9.40
CA SER A 131 -15.09 -14.18 -10.80
C SER A 131 -16.10 -13.09 -11.15
N ASN A 132 -17.19 -12.98 -10.38
CA ASN A 132 -18.22 -11.97 -10.52
C ASN A 132 -17.97 -10.71 -9.67
N PHE A 133 -16.91 -10.67 -8.84
CA PHE A 133 -16.63 -9.51 -8.01
C PHE A 133 -16.36 -8.27 -8.85
N CYS A 134 -16.97 -7.16 -8.43
CA CYS A 134 -16.79 -5.86 -9.03
C CYS A 134 -16.46 -4.83 -7.96
N SER A 135 -15.21 -4.32 -7.94
CA SER A 135 -14.86 -3.22 -7.02
C SER A 135 -15.54 -1.93 -7.45
N PRO A 136 -16.33 -1.28 -6.58
CA PRO A 136 -16.86 0.05 -6.84
C PRO A 136 -15.83 1.17 -6.55
N LEU A 137 -14.67 0.81 -5.97
CA LEU A 137 -13.66 1.74 -5.48
C LEU A 137 -12.42 1.75 -6.39
N GLY A 138 -11.73 2.90 -6.41
CA GLY A 138 -10.43 3.05 -7.03
C GLY A 138 -9.38 2.21 -6.32
N PHE A 139 -9.08 2.56 -5.06
CA PHE A 139 -8.15 1.81 -4.19
C PHE A 139 -8.83 1.38 -2.90
N PHE A 140 -8.50 0.19 -2.41
CA PHE A 140 -9.09 -0.35 -1.18
C PHE A 140 -8.17 -1.39 -0.51
N ARG A 141 -8.41 -1.60 0.78
CA ARG A 141 -7.90 -2.76 1.53
C ARG A 141 -9.02 -3.78 1.72
N VAL A 142 -8.66 -5.05 1.95
CA VAL A 142 -9.63 -6.10 2.28
C VAL A 142 -9.46 -6.55 3.72
N TRP A 143 -10.57 -6.60 4.45
CA TRP A 143 -10.65 -7.09 5.82
C TRP A 143 -11.16 -8.53 5.84
N HIS A 144 -10.38 -9.44 6.42
CA HIS A 144 -10.76 -10.84 6.58
C HIS A 144 -11.57 -11.03 7.88
N PRO A 145 -12.84 -11.45 7.81
CA PRO A 145 -13.71 -11.53 8.99
C PRO A 145 -13.44 -12.76 9.88
N VAL A 146 -12.82 -13.83 9.34
CA VAL A 146 -12.64 -15.08 10.09
C VAL A 146 -11.45 -14.99 11.06
N GLY A 147 -11.78 -15.03 12.35
CA GLY A 147 -10.87 -14.93 13.49
C GLY A 147 -11.50 -14.32 14.75
N SER A 148 -12.75 -13.87 14.70
CA SER A 148 -13.42 -13.14 15.77
C SER A 148 -14.09 -14.03 16.82
N ALA A 149 -13.32 -14.83 17.56
CA ALA A 149 -13.69 -15.06 18.95
C ALA A 149 -13.42 -13.74 19.72
N GLY A 150 -14.42 -12.84 19.76
CA GLY A 150 -14.38 -11.63 20.61
C GLY A 150 -14.25 -10.27 19.92
N ARG A 151 -14.51 -10.14 18.60
CA ARG A 151 -14.58 -8.83 17.88
C ARG A 151 -13.41 -7.85 18.15
N LYS A 152 -12.19 -8.35 18.38
CA LYS A 152 -10.99 -7.52 18.54
C LYS A 152 -10.04 -7.76 17.37
N VAL A 153 -9.95 -6.75 16.50
CA VAL A 153 -8.99 -6.56 15.40
C VAL A 153 -9.16 -7.54 14.22
N GLY A 154 -9.87 -7.09 13.18
CA GLY A 154 -9.94 -7.79 11.90
C GLY A 154 -8.57 -7.94 11.25
N ARG A 155 -8.31 -9.08 10.61
CA ARG A 155 -7.05 -9.34 9.91
C ARG A 155 -7.13 -8.66 8.54
N CYS A 156 -6.30 -7.65 8.29
CA CYS A 156 -6.17 -7.12 6.93
C CYS A 156 -5.46 -8.15 6.05
N THR A 157 -5.92 -8.32 4.82
CA THR A 157 -5.14 -9.04 3.81
C THR A 157 -3.83 -8.28 3.54
N SER A 158 -2.73 -8.99 3.26
CA SER A 158 -1.46 -8.35 2.91
C SER A 158 -1.53 -7.73 1.51
N GLY A 159 -1.95 -6.47 1.43
CA GLY A 159 -1.88 -5.70 0.19
C GLY A 159 -2.91 -4.57 0.09
N VAL A 160 -2.67 -3.75 -0.94
CA VAL A 160 -3.64 -2.79 -1.48
C VAL A 160 -4.20 -3.40 -2.75
N PHE A 161 -5.51 -3.26 -2.94
CA PHE A 161 -6.22 -3.67 -4.13
C PHE A 161 -6.78 -2.46 -4.85
N LEU A 162 -7.02 -2.64 -6.14
CA LEU A 162 -7.49 -1.57 -7.00
C LEU A 162 -8.52 -2.07 -8.01
N GLY A 163 -9.47 -1.20 -8.34
CA GLY A 163 -10.44 -1.40 -9.41
C GLY A 163 -9.86 -1.11 -10.79
N THR A 164 -10.68 -1.30 -11.83
CA THR A 164 -10.26 -1.13 -13.23
C THR A 164 -9.84 0.31 -13.58
N ALA A 165 -10.53 1.32 -13.02
CA ALA A 165 -10.19 2.73 -13.26
C ALA A 165 -8.82 3.08 -12.67
N ALA A 166 -8.59 2.72 -11.41
CA ALA A 166 -7.30 2.91 -10.74
C ALA A 166 -6.17 2.14 -11.43
N LYS A 167 -6.45 0.95 -11.98
CA LYS A 167 -5.49 0.20 -12.79
C LYS A 167 -5.05 1.02 -14.01
N ALA A 168 -6.01 1.58 -14.75
CA ALA A 168 -5.72 2.38 -15.93
C ALA A 168 -4.87 3.62 -15.58
N SER A 169 -5.22 4.36 -14.52
CA SER A 169 -4.40 5.52 -14.09
C SER A 169 -2.99 5.11 -13.66
N LEU A 170 -2.85 3.98 -12.95
CA LEU A 170 -1.55 3.44 -12.56
C LEU A 170 -0.70 3.07 -13.78
N GLU A 171 -1.31 2.44 -14.79
CA GLU A 171 -0.65 2.05 -16.04
C GLU A 171 -0.13 3.26 -16.83
N VAL A 172 -0.77 4.43 -16.69
CA VAL A 172 -0.32 5.67 -17.33
C VAL A 172 0.77 6.37 -16.52
N PHE A 173 0.65 6.43 -15.19
CA PHE A 173 1.47 7.33 -14.38
C PHE A 173 2.61 6.65 -13.63
N ALA A 174 2.51 5.36 -13.32
CA ALA A 174 3.42 4.67 -12.42
C ALA A 174 3.83 3.26 -12.91
N ASN A 175 3.52 2.89 -14.15
CA ASN A 175 3.81 1.55 -14.69
C ASN A 175 5.29 1.18 -14.74
N GLU A 176 6.20 2.15 -14.64
CA GLU A 176 7.64 1.87 -14.52
C GLU A 176 8.00 1.28 -13.15
N PHE A 177 7.24 1.61 -12.10
CA PHE A 177 7.57 1.28 -10.71
C PHE A 177 6.53 0.35 -10.06
N LEU A 178 5.30 0.36 -10.53
CA LEU A 178 4.17 -0.37 -9.96
C LEU A 178 3.45 -1.18 -11.04
N GLU A 179 2.77 -2.23 -10.61
CA GLU A 179 1.90 -3.01 -11.46
C GLU A 179 0.66 -3.52 -10.71
N ALA A 180 -0.38 -3.76 -11.49
CA ALA A 180 -1.64 -4.33 -11.03
C ALA A 180 -1.69 -5.80 -11.47
N ARG A 181 -1.50 -6.72 -10.53
CA ARG A 181 -1.58 -8.17 -10.79
C ARG A 181 -2.99 -8.67 -10.56
N SER A 182 -3.47 -9.61 -11.36
CA SER A 182 -4.73 -10.29 -11.08
C SER A 182 -4.71 -10.89 -9.67
N ALA A 183 -5.77 -10.64 -8.91
CA ALA A 183 -5.85 -10.88 -7.48
C ALA A 183 -6.96 -11.83 -7.07
#